data_AF-A0A9X3ITA7-F1
#
_entry.id   AF-A0A9X3ITA7-F1
#
_cell.length_a   1.000
_cell.length_b   1.000
_cell.length_c   1.000
_cell.angle_alpha   90.00
_cell.angle_beta   90.00
_cell.angle_gamma   90.00
#
_symmetry.space_group_name_H-M   'P 1'
#
loop_
_entity.id
_entity.type
_entity.pdbx_description
1 polymer ?
#
loop_
_entity_poly.entity_id
_entity_poly.type
_entity_poly.pdbx_seq_one_letter_code
_entity_poly.pdbx_strand_id
1 'polypeptide(L)'
;MIGGISIWQLLIILAIVIVIFGTKKLRNLGGDLGGAIKNFKSAMNEGEKPVDKTETPVDTNADQRLIQNSNDQRKDADFSNQKDQNRS
;
A
#
# COMPACT_ATOMS: atom_id res chain seq x y z
N MET A 1 15.68 -34.90 -15.70
CA MET A 1 14.27 -34.82 -16.10
C MET A 1 13.48 -34.01 -15.06
N ILE A 2 13.71 -32.69 -14.95
CA ILE A 2 12.90 -31.78 -14.11
C ILE A 2 12.62 -30.53 -14.96
N GLY A 3 11.91 -30.72 -16.07
CA GLY A 3 11.65 -29.67 -17.06
C GLY A 3 10.24 -29.74 -17.64
N GLY A 4 9.27 -30.15 -16.82
CA GLY A 4 7.90 -30.45 -17.27
C GLY A 4 6.80 -29.59 -16.64
N ILE A 5 7.11 -28.74 -15.66
CA ILE A 5 6.12 -27.82 -15.10
C ILE A 5 6.14 -26.56 -15.95
N SER A 6 5.33 -26.54 -17.01
CA SER A 6 5.16 -25.33 -17.81
C SER A 6 4.33 -24.30 -17.03
N ILE A 7 4.68 -23.03 -17.21
CA ILE A 7 4.05 -21.89 -16.54
C ILE A 7 2.52 -21.86 -16.73
N TRP A 8 2.05 -22.37 -17.88
CA TRP A 8 0.63 -22.46 -18.21
C TRP A 8 -0.16 -23.39 -17.28
N GLN A 9 0.43 -24.51 -16.86
CA GLN A 9 -0.19 -25.45 -15.94
C GLN A 9 -0.30 -24.84 -14.55
N LEU A 10 0.72 -24.08 -14.11
CA LEU A 10 0.68 -23.37 -12.83
C LEU A 10 -0.43 -22.32 -12.79
N LEU A 11 -0.66 -21.58 -13.87
CA LEU A 11 -1.76 -20.60 -13.95
C LEU A 11 -3.14 -21.26 -13.83
N ILE A 12 -3.34 -22.42 -14.48
CA ILE A 12 -4.60 -23.16 -14.40
C ILE A 12 -4.84 -23.64 -12.96
N ILE A 13 -3.82 -24.19 -12.30
CA ILE A 13 -3.91 -24.63 -10.90
C ILE A 13 -4.19 -23.44 -9.98
N LEU A 14 -3.48 -22.32 -10.16
CA LEU A 14 -3.67 -21.10 -9.39
C LEU A 14 -5.11 -20.58 -9.51
N ALA A 15 -5.69 -20.59 -10.71
CA ALA A 15 -7.07 -20.17 -10.93
C ALA A 15 -8.06 -21.03 -10.12
N ILE A 16 -7.90 -22.35 -10.13
CA ILE A 16 -8.76 -23.26 -9.37
C ILE A 16 -8.64 -22.99 -7.86
N VAL A 17 -7.42 -22.80 -7.35
CA VAL A 17 -7.18 -22.46 -5.94
C VAL A 17 -7.86 -21.13 -5.57
N ILE A 18 -7.74 -20.10 -6.40
CA ILE A 18 -8.40 -18.81 -6.16
C ILE A 18 -9.93 -18.96 -6.11
N VAL A 19 -10.51 -19.81 -6.97
CA VAL A 19 -11.96 -20.06 -6.98
C VAL A 19 -12.42 -20.78 -5.72
N ILE A 20 -11.67 -21.78 -5.24
CA ILE A 20 -12.01 -22.54 -4.03
C ILE A 20 -11.85 -21.69 -2.76
N PHE A 21 -10.73 -20.98 -2.64
CA PHE A 21 -10.41 -20.20 -1.44
C PHE A 21 -11.02 -18.79 -1.45
N GLY A 22 -11.39 -18.29 -2.63
CA GLY A 22 -11.82 -16.92 -2.85
C GLY A 22 -10.68 -15.89 -2.77
N THR A 23 -10.80 -14.78 -3.50
CA THR A 23 -9.79 -13.71 -3.51
C THR A 23 -9.66 -12.99 -2.16
N LYS A 24 -10.71 -12.99 -1.33
CA LYS A 24 -10.72 -12.29 -0.03
C LYS A 24 -9.78 -12.93 0.99
N LYS A 25 -9.75 -14.27 1.07
CA LYS A 25 -8.82 -14.99 1.95
C LYS A 25 -7.39 -14.94 1.42
N LEU A 26 -7.21 -15.10 0.10
CA LEU A 26 -5.89 -14.98 -0.54
C LEU A 26 -5.29 -13.59 -0.40
N ARG A 27 -6.09 -12.51 -0.46
CA ARG A 27 -5.58 -11.14 -0.24
C ARG A 27 -5.15 -10.92 1.20
N ASN A 28 -5.94 -11.42 2.16
CA ASN A 28 -5.62 -11.25 3.58
C ASN A 28 -4.33 -12.00 3.95
N LEU A 29 -4.21 -13.27 3.58
CA LEU A 29 -3.01 -14.07 3.85
C LEU A 29 -1.83 -13.70 2.94
N GLY A 30 -2.12 -13.32 1.70
CA GLY A 30 -1.12 -12.93 0.71
C GLY A 30 -0.48 -11.57 0.97
N GLY A 31 -1.18 -10.66 1.66
CA GLY A 31 -0.59 -9.41 2.15
C GLY A 31 0.52 -9.66 3.17
N ASP A 32 0.22 -10.48 4.18
CA ASP A 32 1.16 -10.81 5.26
C ASP A 32 2.37 -11.60 4.74
N LEU A 33 2.10 -12.67 3.96
CA LEU A 33 3.16 -13.50 3.37
C LEU A 33 3.94 -12.75 2.28
N GLY A 34 3.25 -11.93 1.48
CA GLY A 34 3.86 -11.13 0.43
C GLY A 34 4.80 -10.06 0.98
N GLY A 35 4.44 -9.41 2.09
CA GLY A 35 5.29 -8.48 2.81
C GLY A 35 6.57 -9.14 3.34
N ALA A 36 6.44 -10.31 3.98
CA ALA A 36 7.59 -11.07 4.48
C ALA A 36 8.54 -11.52 3.36
N ILE A 37 8.00 -12.02 2.24
CA ILE A 37 8.79 -12.43 1.08
C ILE A 37 9.45 -11.24 0.40
N LYS A 38 8.78 -10.08 0.32
CA LYS A 38 9.36 -8.84 -0.23
C LYS A 38 10.57 -8.41 0.58
N ASN A 39 10.45 -8.37 1.91
CA ASN A 39 11.56 -7.98 2.79
C ASN A 39 12.71 -8.99 2.73
N PHE A 40 12.41 -10.29 2.64
CA PHE A 40 13.42 -11.33 2.46
C PHE A 40 14.17 -11.18 1.12
N LYS A 41 13.45 -10.91 0.03
CA LYS A 41 14.05 -10.66 -1.29
C LYS A 41 14.89 -9.38 -1.27
N SER A 42 14.43 -8.31 -0.63
CA SER A 42 15.21 -7.06 -0.49
C SER A 42 16.51 -7.32 0.27
N ALA A 43 16.44 -7.96 1.44
CA ALA A 43 17.62 -8.29 2.25
C ALA A 43 18.63 -9.19 1.51
N MET A 44 18.15 -10.15 0.71
CA MET A 44 19.03 -10.97 -0.14
C MET A 44 19.72 -10.18 -1.26
N ASN A 45 19.08 -9.14 -1.80
CA ASN A 45 19.66 -8.30 -2.85
C ASN A 45 20.52 -7.15 -2.29
N GLU A 46 20.30 -6.75 -1.03
CA GLU A 46 21.09 -5.74 -0.30
C GLU A 46 22.51 -6.21 0.05
N GLY A 47 22.78 -7.52 0.00
CA GLY A 47 24.12 -8.08 0.14
C GLY A 47 25.12 -7.66 -0.96
N GLU A 48 24.66 -7.03 -2.04
CA GLU A 48 25.51 -6.69 -3.20
C GLU A 48 25.72 -5.17 -3.45
N LYS A 49 24.92 -4.23 -2.88
CA LYS A 49 25.12 -2.75 -2.94
C LYS A 49 24.38 -1.98 -1.81
N PRO A 50 24.83 -0.76 -1.40
CA PRO A 50 24.31 -0.10 -0.20
C PRO A 50 22.99 0.65 -0.41
N VAL A 51 22.05 0.37 0.51
CA VAL A 51 20.97 1.17 1.13
C VAL A 51 20.24 2.21 0.26
N ASP A 52 18.95 1.96 0.00
CA ASP A 52 17.85 2.88 0.34
C ASP A 52 16.51 2.22 -0.05
N LYS A 53 15.65 1.93 0.94
CA LYS A 53 14.18 1.84 0.81
C LYS A 53 13.55 1.61 2.17
N THR A 54 13.33 2.74 2.84
CA THR A 54 12.29 2.85 3.87
C THR A 54 10.94 2.65 3.17
N GLU A 55 10.32 1.48 3.32
CA GLU A 55 8.91 1.30 2.97
C GLU A 55 8.14 0.89 4.22
N THR A 56 7.46 1.90 4.77
CA THR A 56 6.47 1.87 5.83
C THR A 56 5.42 0.76 5.65
N PRO A 57 4.83 0.26 6.76
CA PRO A 57 3.88 -0.83 6.74
C PRO A 57 2.63 -0.43 5.95
N VAL A 58 2.16 -1.33 5.08
CA VAL A 58 0.88 -1.19 4.38
C VAL A 58 -0.23 -1.49 5.38
N ASP A 59 -0.61 -0.49 6.17
CA ASP A 59 -1.84 -0.52 6.96
C ASP A 59 -3.04 -0.52 5.99
N THR A 60 -3.63 -1.70 5.78
CA THR A 60 -4.82 -1.85 4.92
C THR A 60 -6.08 -1.19 5.50
N ASN A 61 -6.05 -0.54 6.68
CA ASN A 61 -7.28 0.02 7.30
C ASN A 61 -7.04 1.23 8.24
N ALA A 62 -6.44 2.33 7.79
CA ALA A 62 -6.33 3.55 8.63
C ALA A 62 -6.65 4.88 7.93
N ASP A 63 -7.15 4.85 6.69
CA ASP A 63 -7.33 6.07 5.88
C ASP A 63 -8.78 6.62 5.89
N GLN A 64 -9.40 6.76 7.08
CA GLN A 64 -10.75 7.35 7.11
C GLN A 64 -11.14 8.21 8.31
N ARG A 65 -10.23 8.62 9.22
CA ARG A 65 -10.64 9.46 10.36
C ARG A 65 -9.79 10.69 10.70
N LEU A 66 -8.72 11.01 9.96
CA LEU A 66 -7.82 12.11 10.37
C LEU A 66 -7.81 13.36 9.46
N ILE A 67 -8.50 13.36 8.32
CA ILE A 67 -8.56 14.51 7.39
C ILE A 67 -9.93 15.23 7.43
N GLN A 68 -10.60 15.30 8.59
CA GLN A 68 -11.86 16.07 8.70
C GLN A 68 -11.76 17.25 9.68
N ASN A 69 -10.81 17.26 10.61
CA ASN A 69 -10.80 18.22 11.72
C ASN A 69 -9.91 19.47 11.52
N SER A 70 -9.25 19.64 10.37
CA SER A 70 -8.25 20.71 10.19
C SER A 70 -8.70 21.87 9.29
N ASN A 71 -9.91 21.82 8.73
CA ASN A 71 -10.36 22.78 7.71
C ASN A 71 -11.29 23.91 8.21
N ASP A 72 -11.77 23.85 9.47
CA ASP A 72 -12.70 24.87 9.99
C ASP A 72 -12.03 26.04 10.73
N GLN A 73 -10.72 26.00 11.01
CA GLN A 73 -10.08 27.07 11.82
C GLN A 73 -9.24 28.07 11.01
N ARG A 74 -9.03 27.84 9.70
CA ARG A 74 -8.22 28.74 8.86
C ARG A 74 -9.02 29.75 8.04
N LYS A 75 -10.36 29.62 7.97
CA LYS A 75 -11.18 30.53 7.15
C LYS A 75 -11.53 31.84 7.86
N ASP A 76 -11.44 31.91 9.17
CA ASP A 76 -11.92 33.08 9.93
C ASP A 76 -10.87 34.20 10.04
N ALA A 77 -9.57 33.85 9.99
CA ALA A 77 -8.47 34.81 10.14
C ALA A 77 -8.09 35.53 8.83
N ASP A 78 -8.44 34.96 7.67
CA ASP A 78 -8.05 35.50 6.36
C ASP A 78 -9.08 36.53 5.85
N PHE A 79 -10.36 36.36 6.19
CA PHE A 79 -11.42 37.30 5.77
C PHE A 79 -11.38 38.66 6.48
N SER A 80 -10.74 38.77 7.66
CA SER A 80 -10.65 40.04 8.39
C SER A 80 -9.60 41.01 7.83
N ASN A 81 -8.55 40.52 7.17
CA ASN A 81 -7.43 41.38 6.74
C ASN A 81 -7.62 41.97 5.33
N GLN A 82 -8.57 41.46 4.56
CA GLN A 82 -8.78 41.89 3.17
C GLN A 82 -9.87 42.98 3.01
N LYS A 83 -10.68 43.22 4.03
CA LYS A 83 -11.79 44.20 3.96
C LYS A 83 -11.33 45.65 4.17
N ASP A 84 -10.22 45.86 4.86
CA ASP A 84 -9.78 47.20 5.26
C ASP A 84 -8.83 47.87 4.24
N GLN A 85 -8.17 47.11 3.37
CA GLN A 85 -7.27 47.67 2.34
C GLN A 85 -7.98 48.19 1.09
N ASN A 86 -9.26 47.86 0.87
CA ASN A 86 -9.99 48.25 -0.34
C ASN A 86 -11.08 49.30 -0.08
N ARG A 87 -10.99 50.02 1.05
CA ARG A 87 -11.96 51.04 1.47
C ARG A 87 -11.35 52.38 1.90
N SER A 88 -10.10 52.66 1.57
CA SER A 88 -9.50 54.01 1.67
C SER A 88 -9.32 54.61 0.28
#